data_AF-A0A100YXF3-F1
#
_entry.id   AF-A0A100YXF3-F1
#
_cell.length_a   1.000
_cell.length_b   1.000
_cell.length_c   1.000
_cell.angle_alpha   90.00
_cell.angle_beta   90.00
_cell.angle_gamma   90.00
#
_symmetry.space_group_name_H-M   'P 1'
#
loop_
_entity.id
_entity.type
_entity.pdbx_description
1 polymer ?
#
loop_
_entity_poly.entity_id
_entity_poly.type
_entity_poly.pdbx_seq_one_letter_code
_entity_poly.pdbx_strand_id
1 'polypeptide(L)'
;MATAAVTRRAEIKTRTSAEVKKGATEVYARWGLSLNDAINTFLIKSIEVGGLPFDLRPEAPSYDAIAAIAYKPELNTEGVAMLPAEWDDGDE
;
A
#
# COMPACT_ATOMS: atom_id res chain seq x y z
N MET A 1 35.83 13.30 -34.78
CA MET A 1 34.52 13.99 -34.70
C MET A 1 33.60 13.14 -33.83
N ALA A 2 33.63 13.35 -32.51
CA ALA A 2 32.74 12.64 -31.60
C ALA A 2 31.35 13.28 -31.69
N THR A 3 30.38 12.55 -32.21
CA THR A 3 28.98 12.93 -32.15
C THR A 3 28.55 12.91 -30.69
N ALA A 4 28.41 14.09 -30.09
CA ALA A 4 27.74 14.22 -28.80
C ALA A 4 26.33 13.65 -28.98
N ALA A 5 26.07 12.47 -28.40
CA ALA A 5 24.74 11.90 -28.36
C ALA A 5 23.83 12.93 -27.70
N VAL A 6 22.87 13.45 -28.47
CA VAL A 6 21.81 14.29 -27.92
C VAL A 6 21.17 13.47 -26.81
N THR A 7 21.33 13.90 -25.56
CA THR A 7 20.58 13.37 -24.43
C THR A 7 19.11 13.59 -24.75
N ARG A 8 18.45 12.56 -25.30
CA ARG A 8 17.02 12.63 -25.61
C ARG A 8 16.28 12.70 -24.29
N ARG A 9 15.94 13.92 -23.89
CA ARG A 9 15.08 14.17 -22.72
C ARG A 9 13.67 13.75 -23.09
N ALA A 10 13.13 12.80 -22.36
CA ALA A 10 11.72 12.45 -22.43
C ALA A 10 10.95 13.31 -21.42
N GLU A 11 9.77 13.78 -21.83
CA GLU A 11 8.86 14.54 -20.96
C GLU A 11 7.69 13.65 -20.55
N ILE A 12 7.31 13.72 -19.27
CA ILE A 12 6.15 13.00 -18.74
C ILE A 12 5.15 14.04 -18.23
N LYS A 13 3.91 13.97 -18.73
CA LYS A 13 2.80 14.81 -18.27
C LYS A 13 1.74 13.93 -17.63
N THR A 14 1.45 14.18 -16.36
CA THR A 14 0.52 13.37 -15.57
C THR A 14 -0.59 14.26 -15.01
N ARG A 15 -1.83 13.75 -15.01
CA ARG A 15 -2.96 14.39 -14.33
C ARG A 15 -3.18 13.73 -12.98
N THR A 16 -3.39 14.53 -11.95
CA THR A 16 -3.68 14.06 -10.59
C THR A 16 -4.51 15.11 -9.85
N SER A 17 -5.09 14.74 -8.70
CA SER A 17 -5.81 15.69 -7.86
C SER A 17 -4.86 16.62 -7.10
N ALA A 18 -5.36 17.79 -6.71
CA ALA A 18 -4.58 18.75 -5.91
C ALA A 18 -4.17 18.15 -4.56
N GLU A 19 -5.05 17.35 -3.95
CA GLU A 19 -4.82 16.67 -2.67
C GLU A 19 -3.69 15.66 -2.76
N VAL A 20 -3.71 14.78 -3.78
CA VAL A 20 -2.65 13.79 -4.00
C VAL A 20 -1.32 14.48 -4.28
N LYS A 21 -1.30 15.54 -5.08
CA LYS A 21 -0.08 16.32 -5.35
C LYS A 21 0.49 16.93 -4.07
N LYS A 22 -0.36 17.53 -3.23
CA LYS A 22 0.06 18.16 -1.98
C LYS A 22 0.63 17.12 -1.02
N GLY A 23 -0.11 16.03 -0.77
CA GLY A 23 0.34 14.96 0.12
C GLY A 23 1.65 14.31 -0.33
N ALA A 24 1.78 13.99 -1.62
CA ALA A 24 3.03 13.45 -2.15
C ALA A 24 4.20 14.43 -1.98
N THR A 25 3.99 15.72 -2.25
CA THR A 25 5.03 16.75 -2.09
C THR A 25 5.50 16.83 -0.64
N GLU A 26 4.59 16.80 0.33
CA GLU A 26 4.92 16.84 1.76
C GLU A 26 5.72 15.61 2.19
N VAL A 27 5.36 14.40 1.74
CA VAL A 27 6.09 13.16 2.05
C VAL A 27 7.53 13.24 1.53
N TYR A 28 7.72 13.60 0.26
CA TYR A 28 9.06 13.62 -0.35
C TYR A 28 9.90 14.80 0.13
N ALA A 29 9.29 15.93 0.48
CA ALA A 29 9.99 17.08 1.05
C ALA A 29 10.68 16.75 2.39
N ARG A 30 10.15 15.79 3.17
CA ARG A 30 10.80 15.31 4.41
C ARG A 30 12.18 14.70 4.15
N TRP A 31 12.42 14.21 2.94
CA TRP A 31 13.68 13.61 2.51
C TRP A 31 14.48 14.55 1.59
N GLY A 32 14.07 15.81 1.46
CA GLY A 32 14.73 16.80 0.61
C GLY A 32 14.54 16.56 -0.89
N LEU A 33 13.56 15.73 -1.28
CA LEU A 33 13.30 15.39 -2.68
C LEU A 33 12.15 16.23 -3.24
N SER A 34 12.33 16.72 -4.48
CA SER A 34 11.21 17.27 -5.23
C SER A 34 10.31 16.14 -5.75
N LEU A 35 9.06 16.48 -6.09
CA LEU A 35 8.14 15.50 -6.69
C LEU A 35 8.69 14.93 -8.01
N ASN A 36 9.45 15.72 -8.77
CA ASN A 36 10.09 15.26 -10.01
C ASN A 36 11.21 14.26 -9.74
N ASP A 37 12.04 14.50 -8.72
CA ASP A 37 13.11 13.57 -8.32
C ASP A 37 12.52 12.26 -7.81
N ALA A 38 11.43 12.33 -7.05
CA ALA A 38 10.70 11.16 -6.59
C ALA A 38 10.14 10.33 -7.76
N ILE A 39 9.53 10.96 -8.76
CA ILE A 39 9.05 10.27 -9.98
C ILE A 39 10.20 9.60 -10.73
N ASN A 40 11.32 10.30 -10.93
CA ASN A 40 12.48 9.72 -11.61
C ASN A 40 13.07 8.54 -10.83
N THR A 41 13.19 8.67 -9.51
CA THR A 41 13.68 7.61 -8.62
C THR A 41 12.76 6.39 -8.68
N PHE A 42 11.44 6.60 -8.68
CA PHE A 42 10.45 5.54 -8.82
C PHE A 42 10.64 4.77 -10.13
N LEU A 43 10.82 5.46 -11.26
CA LEU A 43 11.04 4.81 -12.56
C LEU A 43 12.34 4.00 -12.58
N ILE A 44 13.44 4.57 -12.10
CA ILE A 44 14.74 3.87 -12.00
C ILE A 44 14.59 2.62 -11.15
N LYS A 45 13.97 2.75 -9.97
CA LYS A 45 13.82 1.62 -9.06
C LYS A 45 12.92 0.53 -9.63
N SER A 46 11.87 0.91 -10.36
CA SER A 46 10.98 -0.03 -11.03
C SER A 46 11.72 -0.91 -12.05
N ILE A 47 12.68 -0.32 -12.77
CA ILE A 47 13.54 -1.05 -13.71
C ILE A 47 14.45 -2.03 -12.96
N GLU A 48 15.09 -1.59 -11.87
CA GLU A 48 16.01 -2.43 -11.09
C GLU A 48 15.33 -3.66 -10.49
N VAL A 49 14.09 -3.51 -10.00
CA VAL A 49 13.34 -4.62 -9.37
C VAL A 49 12.51 -5.42 -10.39
N GLY A 50 12.43 -4.97 -11.64
CA GLY A 50 11.62 -5.61 -12.68
C GLY A 50 10.10 -5.50 -12.44
N GLY A 51 9.64 -4.49 -11.71
CA GLY A 51 8.26 -4.38 -11.24
C GLY A 51 8.00 -3.13 -10.43
N LEU A 52 6.94 -3.13 -9.62
CA LEU A 52 6.62 -1.99 -8.77
C LEU A 52 7.53 -1.95 -7.53
N PRO A 53 8.14 -0.81 -7.21
CA PRO A 53 9.12 -0.66 -6.11
C PRO A 53 8.47 -0.51 -4.74
N PHE A 54 7.14 -0.57 -4.66
CA PHE A 54 6.39 -0.69 -3.42
C PHE A 54 5.19 -1.62 -3.62
N ASP A 55 4.73 -2.18 -2.52
CA ASP A 55 3.57 -3.04 -2.49
C ASP A 55 2.28 -2.21 -2.68
N LEU A 56 1.51 -2.52 -3.72
CA LEU A 56 0.23 -1.85 -4.00
C LEU A 56 -0.96 -2.48 -3.26
N ARG A 57 -0.73 -3.54 -2.47
CA ARG A 57 -1.81 -4.11 -1.67
C ARG A 57 -2.36 -3.02 -0.74
N PRO A 58 -3.70 -2.86 -0.67
CA PRO A 58 -4.28 -2.01 0.36
C PRO A 58 -3.73 -2.47 1.71
N GLU A 59 -3.37 -1.51 2.55
CA GLU A 59 -2.82 -1.79 3.88
C GLU A 59 -3.78 -2.76 4.58
N ALA A 60 -3.22 -3.83 5.18
CA ALA A 60 -4.04 -4.80 5.89
C ALA A 60 -4.88 -4.02 6.92
N PRO A 61 -6.19 -4.29 7.02
CA PRO A 61 -7.05 -3.58 7.97
C PRO A 61 -6.43 -3.65 9.36
N SER A 62 -6.52 -2.56 10.12
CA SER A 62 -6.02 -2.53 11.49
C SER A 62 -6.64 -3.65 12.32
N TYR A 63 -5.98 -4.04 13.41
CA TYR A 63 -6.53 -5.03 14.34
C TYR A 63 -7.97 -4.67 14.74
N ASP A 64 -8.24 -3.39 15.01
CA ASP A 64 -9.59 -2.92 15.38
C ASP A 64 -10.61 -3.11 14.24
N ALA A 65 -10.22 -2.84 13.00
CA ALA A 65 -11.07 -3.04 11.83
C ALA A 65 -11.39 -4.54 11.60
N ILE A 66 -10.41 -5.41 11.84
CA ILE A 66 -10.60 -6.87 11.80
C ILE A 66 -11.50 -7.32 12.96
N ALA A 67 -11.24 -6.84 14.18
CA ALA A 67 -11.99 -7.19 15.37
C ALA A 67 -13.47 -6.73 15.32
N ALA A 68 -13.75 -5.65 14.60
CA ALA A 68 -15.11 -5.17 14.37
C ALA A 68 -15.96 -6.14 13.54
N ILE A 69 -15.33 -6.90 12.62
CA ILE A 69 -16.02 -7.86 11.74
C ILE A 69 -15.81 -9.32 12.16
N ALA A 70 -14.94 -9.58 13.14
CA ALA A 70 -14.67 -10.91 13.64
C ALA A 70 -15.91 -11.51 14.33
N TYR A 71 -16.09 -12.81 14.16
CA TYR A 71 -17.10 -13.57 14.88
C TYR A 71 -16.83 -13.46 16.39
N LYS A 72 -17.85 -13.08 17.16
CA LYS A 72 -17.79 -13.01 18.62
C LYS A 72 -18.58 -14.19 19.17
N PRO A 73 -17.91 -15.17 19.83
CA PRO A 73 -18.62 -16.30 20.40
C PRO A 73 -19.56 -15.81 21.50
N GLU A 74 -20.73 -16.44 21.59
CA GLU A 74 -21.61 -16.23 22.75
C GLU A 74 -20.94 -16.79 24.00
N LEU A 75 -21.05 -16.09 25.12
CA LEU A 75 -20.49 -16.54 26.39
C LEU A 75 -21.60 -17.17 27.22
N ASN A 76 -21.31 -18.30 27.87
CA ASN A 76 -22.22 -18.88 28.86
C ASN A 76 -22.21 -18.06 30.17
N THR A 77 -23.01 -18.48 31.15
CA THR A 77 -23.11 -17.82 32.46
C THR A 77 -21.81 -17.79 33.26
N GLU A 78 -20.82 -18.62 32.89
CA GLU A 78 -19.50 -18.68 33.52
C GLU A 78 -18.45 -17.86 32.75
N GLY A 79 -18.86 -17.15 31.68
CA GLY A 79 -17.96 -16.36 30.84
C GLY A 79 -17.13 -17.19 29.86
N VAL A 80 -17.49 -18.46 29.65
CA VAL A 80 -16.80 -19.37 28.72
C VAL A 80 -17.47 -19.28 27.35
N ALA A 81 -16.66 -19.18 26.28
CA ALA A 81 -17.14 -19.17 24.90
C ALA A 81 -17.87 -20.47 24.54
N MET A 82 -19.09 -20.34 24.05
CA MET A 82 -19.87 -21.44 23.49
C MET A 82 -19.63 -21.51 21.98
N LEU A 83 -19.34 -22.72 21.49
CA LEU A 83 -19.24 -22.98 20.06
C LEU A 83 -20.64 -22.98 19.44
N PRO A 84 -20.80 -22.50 18.20
CA PRO A 84 -22.02 -22.69 17.44
C PRO A 84 -22.40 -24.17 17.33
N ALA A 85 -23.69 -24.48 17.41
CA ALA A 85 -24.18 -25.85 17.22
C ALA A 85 -23.87 -26.41 15.82
N GLU A 86 -23.63 -25.54 14.83
CA GLU A 86 -23.18 -25.91 13.48
C GLU A 86 -21.71 -26.34 13.40
N TRP A 87 -20.93 -26.12 14.47
CA TRP A 87 -19.52 -26.54 14.60
C TRP A 87 -19.36 -27.68 15.61
N ASP A 88 -20.47 -28.18 16.15
CA ASP A 88 -20.49 -29.45 16.87
C ASP A 88 -20.45 -30.57 15.81
N ASP A 89 -19.28 -30.69 15.16
CA ASP A 89 -18.92 -31.79 14.29
C ASP A 89 -18.74 -33.01 15.19
N GLY A 90 -19.87 -33.56 15.65
CA GLY A 90 -19.88 -34.76 16.48
C GLY A 90 -19.10 -35.85 15.75
N ASP A 91 -17.96 -36.25 16.31
CA ASP A 91 -17.24 -37.43 15.88
C ASP A 91 -18.21 -38.63 15.92
N GLU A 92 -18.69 -39.09 14.76
CA GLU A 92 -19.43 -40.36 14.60
C GLU A 92 -18.55 -41.58 14.93
#